data_AF-A0A6B3IB04-F1
#
_entry.id   AF-A0A6B3IB04-F1
#
_cell.length_a   1.000
_cell.length_b   1.000
_cell.length_c   1.000
_cell.angle_alpha   90.00
_cell.angle_beta   90.00
_cell.angle_gamma   90.00
#
_symmetry.space_group_name_H-M   'P 1'
#
loop_
_entity.id
_entity.type
_entity.pdbx_description
1 polymer ?
#
loop_
_entity_poly.entity_id
_entity_poly.type
_entity_poly.pdbx_seq_one_letter_code
_entity_poly.pdbx_strand_id
1 'polypeptide(L)'
;MPAQPVLVYDGDCAFCTTSVNFLTRYVRPQCTVTPWQFADLDALGVTQERAEHEVLWISPLGTVYGGAQAVAKLLLRAGGGWAWLGGLLTLPPVRWIAHGVYRLVAA
;
A
#
# COMPACT_ATOMS: atom_id res chain seq x y z
N MET A 1 0.38 11.71 16.56
CA MET A 1 1.07 11.39 15.30
C MET A 1 1.90 10.14 15.49
N PRO A 2 1.85 9.15 14.57
CA PRO A 2 2.51 7.88 14.76
C PRO A 2 4.05 8.04 14.66
N ALA A 3 4.78 7.41 15.58
CA ALA A 3 6.25 7.45 15.61
C ALA A 3 6.90 6.70 14.43
N GLN A 4 6.13 5.82 13.76
CA GLN A 4 6.53 5.06 12.60
C GLN A 4 5.48 5.21 11.49
N PRO A 5 5.87 5.13 10.20
CA PRO A 5 4.91 5.17 9.11
C PRO A 5 3.91 4.02 9.23
N VAL A 6 2.65 4.29 8.87
CA VAL A 6 1.57 3.31 8.91
C VAL A 6 1.08 3.04 7.50
N LEU A 7 0.97 1.76 7.12
CA LEU A 7 0.36 1.31 5.88
C LEU A 7 -1.03 0.77 6.19
N VAL A 8 -2.04 1.49 5.72
CA VAL A 8 -3.44 1.10 5.80
C VAL A 8 -3.88 0.52 4.47
N TYR A 9 -4.63 -0.57 4.49
CA TYR A 9 -5.13 -1.24 3.28
C TYR A 9 -6.47 -1.89 3.55
N ASP A 10 -7.18 -2.26 2.48
CA ASP A 10 -8.40 -3.04 2.59
C ASP A 10 -8.11 -4.54 2.78
N GLY A 11 -8.47 -5.04 3.97
CA GLY A 11 -8.37 -6.45 4.34
C GLY A 11 -9.34 -7.36 3.57
N ASP A 12 -10.45 -6.83 3.07
CA ASP A 12 -11.44 -7.60 2.30
C ASP A 12 -11.05 -7.73 0.82
N CYS A 13 -10.13 -6.90 0.34
CA CYS A 13 -9.58 -6.99 -1.00
C CYS A 13 -8.39 -7.97 -1.06
N ALA A 14 -8.61 -9.12 -1.70
CA ALA A 14 -7.59 -10.16 -1.90
C ALA A 14 -6.33 -9.64 -2.61
N PHE A 15 -6.48 -8.68 -3.54
CA PHE A 15 -5.35 -8.05 -4.24
C PHE A 15 -4.50 -7.19 -3.30
N CYS A 16 -5.14 -6.34 -2.50
CA CYS A 16 -4.47 -5.49 -1.52
C CYS A 16 -3.75 -6.35 -0.47
N THR A 17 -4.45 -7.33 0.09
CA THR A 17 -3.90 -8.26 1.09
C THR A 17 -2.72 -9.06 0.54
N THR A 18 -2.81 -9.58 -0.69
CA THR A 18 -1.69 -10.32 -1.31
C THR A 18 -0.47 -9.42 -1.55
N SER A 19 -0.69 -8.20 -2.06
CA SER A 19 0.38 -7.23 -2.31
C SER A 19 1.08 -6.82 -1.01
N VAL A 20 0.31 -6.52 0.02
CA VAL A 20 0.84 -6.14 1.34
C VAL A 20 1.61 -7.30 1.98
N ASN A 21 1.07 -8.52 1.94
CA ASN A 21 1.77 -9.70 2.45
C ASN A 21 3.08 -9.98 1.71
N PHE A 22 3.10 -9.80 0.39
CA PHE A 22 4.32 -9.90 -0.40
C PHE A 22 5.35 -8.86 0.04
N LEU A 23 4.96 -7.59 0.16
CA LEU A 23 5.86 -6.52 0.62
C LEU A 23 6.39 -6.82 2.04
N THR A 24 5.53 -7.18 2.98
CA THR A 24 5.95 -7.51 4.35
C THR A 24 6.91 -8.70 4.38
N ARG A 25 6.70 -9.71 3.53
CA ARG A 25 7.53 -10.92 3.49
C ARG A 25 8.90 -10.70 2.85
N TYR A 26 8.94 -10.00 1.72
CA TYR A 26 10.15 -9.86 0.90
C TYR A 26 10.92 -8.56 1.16
N VAL A 27 10.19 -7.46 1.37
CA VAL A 27 10.77 -6.11 1.54
C VAL A 27 11.03 -5.80 3.01
N ARG A 28 10.23 -6.37 3.93
CA ARG A 28 10.28 -6.13 5.38
C ARG A 28 10.42 -4.63 5.72
N PRO A 29 9.51 -3.78 5.22
CA PRO A 29 9.57 -2.35 5.48
C PRO A 29 9.43 -2.08 6.98
N GLN A 30 10.16 -1.10 7.49
CA GLN A 30 10.03 -0.62 8.87
C GLN A 30 8.81 0.30 8.98
N CYS A 31 7.62 -0.27 8.83
CA CYS A 31 6.34 0.42 8.98
C CYS A 31 5.32 -0.48 9.68
N THR A 32 4.38 0.13 10.38
CA THR A 32 3.22 -0.58 10.91
C THR A 32 2.28 -0.87 9.76
N VAL A 33 1.87 -2.12 9.58
CA VAL A 33 0.94 -2.52 8.53
C VAL A 33 -0.35 -2.96 9.18
N THR A 34 -1.46 -2.29 8.86
CA THR A 34 -2.74 -2.53 9.54
C THR A 34 -3.90 -2.40 8.57
N PRO A 35 -4.77 -3.41 8.46
CA PRO A 35 -6.03 -3.28 7.70
C PRO A 35 -6.90 -2.16 8.27
N TRP A 36 -7.60 -1.41 7.42
CA TRP A 36 -8.41 -0.26 7.86
C TRP A 36 -9.50 -0.66 8.85
N GLN A 37 -10.01 -1.90 8.75
CA GLN A 37 -10.99 -2.49 9.66
C GLN A 37 -10.51 -2.51 11.14
N PHE A 38 -9.19 -2.48 11.35
CA PHE A 38 -8.56 -2.48 12.67
C PHE A 38 -7.75 -1.20 12.95
N ALA A 39 -7.79 -0.22 12.03
CA ALA A 39 -7.08 1.04 12.15
C ALA A 39 -8.03 2.14 12.68
N ASP A 40 -7.50 3.03 13.50
CA ASP A 40 -8.20 4.25 13.89
C ASP A 40 -8.06 5.30 12.77
N LEU A 41 -9.03 5.30 11.86
CA LEU A 41 -9.03 6.15 10.67
C LEU A 41 -9.09 7.65 11.02
N ASP A 42 -9.85 8.03 12.05
CA ASP A 42 -9.95 9.39 12.56
C ASP A 42 -8.58 9.86 13.11
N ALA A 43 -7.90 9.03 13.90
CA ALA A 43 -6.57 9.35 14.41
C ALA A 43 -5.50 9.45 13.30
N LEU A 44 -5.71 8.78 12.17
CA LEU A 44 -4.83 8.81 11.00
C LEU A 44 -5.18 9.92 9.98
N GLY A 45 -6.32 10.60 10.15
CA GLY A 45 -6.79 11.64 9.22
C GLY A 45 -7.16 11.09 7.85
N VAL A 46 -7.67 9.86 7.82
CA VAL A 46 -8.01 9.12 6.60
C VAL A 46 -9.49 8.78 6.60
N THR A 47 -10.17 8.87 5.46
CA THR A 47 -11.56 8.40 5.35
C THR A 47 -11.63 6.94 4.92
N GLN A 48 -12.67 6.24 5.37
CA GLN A 48 -12.91 4.84 5.02
C GLN A 48 -13.01 4.65 3.50
N GLU A 49 -13.72 5.53 2.77
CA GLU A 49 -13.88 5.37 1.32
C GLU A 49 -12.52 5.34 0.61
N ARG A 50 -11.54 6.09 1.12
CA ARG A 50 -10.18 6.09 0.55
C ARG A 50 -9.45 4.78 0.84
N ALA A 51 -9.59 4.25 2.04
CA ALA A 51 -8.95 2.98 2.43
C ALA A 51 -9.55 1.75 1.73
N GLU A 52 -10.84 1.83 1.34
CA GLU A 52 -11.53 0.81 0.54
C GLU A 52 -11.08 0.83 -0.93
N HIS A 53 -10.87 2.02 -1.50
CA HIS A 53 -10.49 2.15 -2.92
C HIS A 53 -8.99 1.99 -3.18
N GLU A 54 -8.14 2.31 -2.20
CA GLU A 54 -6.68 2.30 -2.37
C GLU A 54 -5.91 1.98 -1.09
N VAL A 55 -4.68 1.47 -1.25
CA VAL A 55 -3.71 1.34 -0.15
C VAL A 55 -3.19 2.72 0.23
N LEU A 56 -3.12 3.01 1.52
CA LEU A 56 -2.74 4.30 2.06
C LEU A 56 -1.46 4.18 2.90
N TRP A 57 -0.46 5.00 2.60
CA TRP A 57 0.75 5.12 3.40
C TRP A 57 0.74 6.47 4.12
N ILE A 58 0.70 6.41 5.45
CA ILE A 58 0.73 7.56 6.34
C ILE A 58 2.15 7.76 6.84
N SER A 59 2.74 8.89 6.49
CA SER A 59 4.04 9.33 6.97
C SER A 59 3.96 9.71 8.46
N PRO A 60 5.05 9.57 9.25
CA PRO A 60 5.14 10.15 10.60
C PRO A 60 4.86 11.66 10.63
N LEU A 61 5.09 12.35 9.51
CA LEU A 61 4.81 13.77 9.32
C LEU A 61 3.33 14.09 9.06
N GLY A 62 2.45 13.08 9.04
CA GLY A 62 1.00 13.24 8.78
C GLY A 62 0.63 13.29 7.29
N THR A 63 1.59 13.12 6.38
CA THR A 63 1.29 13.07 4.94
C THR A 63 0.73 11.71 4.54
N VAL A 64 -0.43 11.71 3.90
CA VAL A 64 -1.10 10.49 3.39
C VAL A 64 -0.84 10.35 1.89
N TYR A 65 -0.33 9.20 1.49
CA TYR A 65 -0.09 8.83 0.09
C TYR A 65 -0.97 7.65 -0.30
N GLY A 66 -1.59 7.67 -1.48
CA GLY A 66 -2.53 6.65 -1.93
C GLY A 66 -2.05 5.78 -3.09
N GLY A 67 -2.58 4.55 -3.15
CA GLY A 67 -2.43 3.60 -4.25
C GLY A 67 -0.96 3.28 -4.58
N ALA A 68 -0.59 3.47 -5.84
CA ALA A 68 0.77 3.20 -6.31
C ALA A 68 1.82 4.08 -5.61
N GLN A 69 1.47 5.31 -5.20
CA GLN A 69 2.40 6.19 -4.48
C GLN A 69 2.70 5.66 -3.07
N ALA A 70 1.71 5.05 -2.41
CA ALA A 70 1.89 4.41 -1.11
C ALA A 70 2.94 3.29 -1.18
N VAL A 71 2.80 2.41 -2.18
CA VAL A 71 3.74 1.31 -2.42
C VAL A 71 5.12 1.80 -2.83
N ALA A 72 5.20 2.81 -3.70
CA ALA A 72 6.47 3.41 -4.11
C ALA A 72 7.22 4.02 -2.92
N LYS A 73 6.54 4.76 -2.05
CA LYS A 73 7.13 5.34 -0.83
C LYS A 73 7.63 4.25 0.12
N LEU A 74 6.89 3.17 0.28
CA LEU A 74 7.27 2.02 1.09
C LEU A 74 8.54 1.35 0.53
N LEU A 75 8.61 1.11 -0.78
CA LEU A 75 9.76 0.52 -1.46
C LEU A 75 11.00 1.43 -1.41
N LEU A 76 10.82 2.74 -1.59
CA LEU A 76 11.88 3.74 -1.41
C LEU A 76 12.41 3.76 0.03
N ARG A 77 11.52 3.64 1.03
CA ARG A 77 11.88 3.56 2.45
C ARG A 77 12.60 2.26 2.82
N ALA A 78 12.28 1.16 2.16
CA ALA A 78 12.96 -0.11 2.37
C ALA A 78 14.42 -0.10 1.89
N GLY A 79 14.75 0.78 0.92
CA GLY A 79 16.11 0.98 0.45
C GLY A 79 16.68 -0.18 -0.37
N GLY A 80 17.95 -0.06 -0.79
CA GLY A 80 18.65 -1.09 -1.57
C GLY A 80 18.03 -1.34 -2.96
N GLY A 81 18.03 -2.60 -3.41
CA GLY A 81 17.44 -3.00 -4.70
C GLY A 81 15.93 -2.79 -4.79
N TRP A 82 15.24 -2.69 -3.65
CA TRP A 82 13.80 -2.41 -3.60
C TRP A 82 13.47 -0.96 -3.96
N ALA A 83 14.38 0.00 -3.71
CA ALA A 83 14.19 1.38 -4.11
C ALA A 83 14.13 1.53 -5.65
N TRP A 84 14.93 0.74 -6.38
CA TRP A 84 14.88 0.66 -7.84
C TRP A 84 13.56 0.05 -8.33
N LEU A 85 13.10 -1.02 -7.69
CA LEU A 85 11.79 -1.61 -7.96
C LEU A 85 10.64 -0.64 -7.66
N GLY A 86 10.74 0.16 -6.60
CA GLY A 86 9.78 1.21 -6.26
C GLY A 86 9.67 2.29 -7.32
N GLY A 87 10.82 2.73 -7.87
CA GLY A 87 10.85 3.62 -9.04
C GLY A 87 10.31 2.98 -10.31
N LEU A 88 10.50 1.67 -10.50
CA LEU A 88 9.95 0.95 -11.64
C LEU A 88 8.43 0.75 -11.51
N LEU A 89 7.91 0.56 -10.28
CA LEU A 89 6.48 0.39 -10.01
C LEU A 89 5.67 1.69 -10.17
N THR A 90 6.32 2.85 -10.08
CA THR A 90 5.74 4.14 -10.47
C THR A 90 5.57 4.30 -11.98
N LEU A 91 6.12 3.40 -12.81
CA LEU A 91 5.86 3.42 -14.24
C LEU A 91 4.45 2.88 -14.51
N PRO A 92 3.75 3.46 -15.52
CA PRO A 92 2.35 3.16 -15.82
C PRO A 92 1.95 1.72 -16.20
N PRO A 93 2.82 0.76 -16.63
CA PRO A 93 2.33 -0.53 -17.14
C PRO A 93 1.77 -1.48 -16.07
N VAL A 94 1.96 -1.23 -14.77
CA VAL A 94 1.35 -2.07 -13.70
C VAL A 94 -0.18 -1.90 -13.65
N ARG A 95 -0.73 -0.79 -14.16
CA ARG A 95 -2.19 -0.59 -14.29
C ARG A 95 -2.84 -1.59 -15.28
N TRP A 96 -2.07 -2.16 -16.21
CA TRP A 96 -2.58 -3.07 -17.24
C TRP A 96 -2.73 -4.51 -16.74
N ILE A 97 -1.91 -4.95 -15.78
CA ILE A 97 -2.00 -6.30 -15.22
C ILE A 97 -3.25 -6.45 -14.34
N ALA A 98 -3.66 -5.39 -13.65
CA ALA A 98 -4.89 -5.38 -12.85
C ALA A 98 -6.16 -5.62 -13.70
N HIS A 99 -6.22 -5.09 -14.92
CA HIS A 99 -7.32 -5.37 -15.85
C HIS A 99 -7.23 -6.77 -16.50
N GLY A 100 -6.02 -7.34 -16.64
CA GLY A 100 -5.82 -8.67 -17.21
C GLY A 100 -6.22 -9.82 -16.26
N VAL A 101 -5.89 -9.69 -14.97
CA VAL A 101 -6.18 -10.72 -13.96
C VAL A 101 -7.68 -10.76 -13.62
N TYR A 102 -8.37 -9.62 -13.65
CA TYR A 102 -9.82 -9.55 -13.39
C TYR A 102 -10.65 -10.34 -14.40
N ARG A 103 -10.14 -10.51 -15.64
CA ARG A 103 -10.83 -11.22 -16.71
C ARG A 103 -10.61 -12.75 -16.68
N LEU A 104 -9.68 -13.23 -15.86
CA LEU A 104 -9.39 -14.66 -15.69
C LEU A 104 -10.08 -15.28 -14.47
N VAL A 105 -10.49 -14.46 -13.50
CA VAL A 105 -11.26 -14.91 -12.32
C VAL A 105 -12.77 -14.85 -12.56
N ALA A 106 -13.22 -14.06 -13.55
CA ALA A 106 -14.62 -13.97 -13.97
C ALA A 106 -14.99 -14.89 -15.16
N ALA A 107 -14.15 -15.88 -15.49
CA ALA A 107 -14.40 -16.85 -16.56
C ALA A 107 -14.56 -18.27 -15.98
#